data_AF-A0AAJ0HTL6-F1
#
_entry.id   AF-A0AAJ0HTL6-F1
#
_cell.length_a   1.000
_cell.length_b   1.000
_cell.length_c   1.000
_cell.angle_alpha   90.00
_cell.angle_beta   90.00
_cell.angle_gamma   90.00
#
_symmetry.space_group_name_H-M   'P 1'
#
loop_
_entity.id
_entity.type
_entity.pdbx_description
1 polymer ?
#
loop_
_entity_poly.entity_id
_entity_poly.type
_entity_poly.pdbx_seq_one_letter_code
_entity_poly.pdbx_strand_id
1 'polypeptide(L)'
;MAGTVHEFTIGEFKGLIRDQLTDIRRGNDQVAADFARDVRATESPKIESDGGSHYPDGSFTHKDAGVECVILEVSHSQQRQDLPFLADEYILGSNGRTQVVIGVNLEYREEKGKEARVTVWRPRYIEEGGEAVLEAAETETGVFRAVDGSLVDRERILRIGLKDFGYWPNCLRIDDIPGEIAISFSQLYEIVQEAEARVECRDRERRKMQHENHLKRPRVRSPPQQLTESDEERFKAAEKRVKRQLSDEDSNYIPE
;
A
#
# COMPACT_ATOMS: atom_id res chain seq x y z
N MET A 1 0.71 21.03 -3.23
CA MET A 1 -0.04 20.36 -4.31
C MET A 1 0.45 18.93 -4.47
N ALA A 2 1.71 18.71 -4.85
CA ALA A 2 2.35 17.40 -5.03
C ALA A 2 1.98 16.31 -3.99
N GLY A 3 2.27 16.55 -2.70
CA GLY A 3 2.04 15.56 -1.64
C GLY A 3 0.57 15.16 -1.45
N THR A 4 -0.38 16.07 -1.68
CA THR A 4 -1.80 15.74 -1.52
C THR A 4 -2.36 14.99 -2.73
N VAL A 5 -1.88 15.26 -3.95
CA VAL A 5 -2.29 14.48 -5.13
C VAL A 5 -1.73 13.06 -5.04
N HIS A 6 -0.49 12.93 -4.56
CA HIS A 6 0.16 11.66 -4.24
C HIS A 6 -0.66 10.83 -3.25
N GLU A 7 -1.00 11.38 -2.07
CA GLU A 7 -1.84 10.69 -1.06
C GLU A 7 -3.20 10.23 -1.62
N PHE A 8 -3.89 11.09 -2.39
CA PHE A 8 -5.17 10.71 -3.00
C PHE A 8 -5.01 9.62 -4.05
N THR A 9 -3.98 9.71 -4.89
CA THR A 9 -3.70 8.69 -5.92
C THR A 9 -3.47 7.33 -5.28
N ILE A 10 -2.68 7.28 -4.20
CA ILE A 10 -2.43 6.05 -3.44
C ILE A 10 -3.73 5.50 -2.87
N GLY A 11 -4.53 6.35 -2.21
CA GLY A 11 -5.78 5.95 -1.57
C GLY A 11 -6.77 5.32 -2.56
N GLU A 12 -6.98 5.96 -3.71
CA GLU A 12 -7.90 5.49 -4.73
C GLU A 12 -7.36 4.25 -5.46
N PHE A 13 -6.05 4.18 -5.77
CA PHE A 13 -5.46 2.97 -6.35
C PHE A 13 -5.61 1.77 -5.39
N LYS A 14 -5.27 1.95 -4.11
CA LYS A 14 -5.49 0.89 -3.09
C LYS A 14 -6.97 0.50 -2.98
N GLY A 15 -7.86 1.49 -3.08
CA GLY A 15 -9.32 1.28 -3.13
C GLY A 15 -9.73 0.39 -4.31
N LEU A 16 -9.25 0.71 -5.51
CA LEU A 16 -9.55 -0.05 -6.72
C LEU A 16 -9.15 -1.53 -6.62
N ILE A 17 -7.95 -1.83 -6.11
CA ILE A 17 -7.51 -3.21 -5.87
C ILE A 17 -8.41 -3.89 -4.82
N ARG A 18 -8.73 -3.18 -3.73
CA ARG A 18 -9.57 -3.70 -2.64
C ARG A 18 -10.99 -4.02 -3.10
N ASP A 19 -11.54 -3.21 -3.98
CA ASP A 19 -12.89 -3.39 -4.51
C ASP A 19 -12.94 -4.62 -5.41
N GLN A 20 -11.97 -4.79 -6.32
CA GLN A 20 -11.87 -6.00 -7.14
C GLN A 20 -11.64 -7.26 -6.29
N LEU A 21 -10.78 -7.21 -5.27
CA LEU A 21 -10.65 -8.31 -4.31
C LEU A 21 -11.97 -8.60 -3.60
N THR A 22 -12.77 -7.57 -3.29
CA THR A 22 -14.09 -7.73 -2.65
C THR A 22 -15.09 -8.40 -3.58
N ASP A 23 -15.07 -8.07 -4.86
CA ASP A 23 -15.91 -8.73 -5.87
C ASP A 23 -15.51 -10.19 -6.06
N ILE A 24 -14.22 -10.49 -6.11
CA ILE A 24 -13.69 -11.87 -6.19
C ILE A 24 -14.14 -12.71 -4.98
N ARG A 25 -14.09 -12.14 -3.76
CA ARG A 25 -14.57 -12.84 -2.53
C ARG A 25 -16.04 -13.25 -2.60
N ARG A 26 -16.85 -12.55 -3.40
CA ARG A 26 -18.28 -12.75 -3.60
C ARG A 26 -18.59 -13.55 -4.88
N GLY A 27 -17.58 -13.88 -5.68
CA GLY A 27 -17.72 -14.63 -6.91
C GLY A 27 -18.06 -16.11 -6.70
N ASN A 28 -18.35 -16.79 -7.81
CA ASN A 28 -18.72 -18.22 -7.81
C ASN A 28 -17.51 -19.16 -7.81
N ASP A 29 -16.31 -18.66 -8.12
CA ASP A 29 -15.08 -19.45 -8.02
C ASP A 29 -14.63 -19.52 -6.57
N GLN A 30 -14.88 -20.67 -5.93
CA GLN A 30 -14.60 -20.86 -4.52
C GLN A 30 -13.11 -20.78 -4.20
N VAL A 31 -12.23 -21.22 -5.11
CA VAL A 31 -10.77 -21.21 -4.89
C VAL A 31 -10.26 -19.76 -4.88
N ALA A 32 -10.65 -18.97 -5.89
CA ALA A 32 -10.30 -17.55 -5.94
C ALA A 32 -10.92 -16.78 -4.77
N ALA A 33 -12.18 -17.06 -4.42
CA ALA A 33 -12.88 -16.39 -3.35
C ALA A 33 -12.25 -16.66 -1.98
N ASP A 34 -11.89 -17.92 -1.68
CA ASP A 34 -11.22 -18.31 -0.44
C ASP A 34 -9.87 -17.62 -0.31
N PHE A 35 -9.05 -17.67 -1.37
CA PHE A 35 -7.75 -17.01 -1.37
C PHE A 35 -7.87 -15.48 -1.18
N ALA A 36 -8.77 -14.83 -1.92
CA ALA A 36 -8.97 -13.38 -1.80
C ALA A 36 -9.48 -12.95 -0.41
N ARG A 37 -10.18 -13.81 0.34
CA ARG A 37 -10.61 -13.53 1.72
C ARG A 37 -9.45 -13.41 2.68
N ASP A 38 -8.31 -13.99 2.36
CA ASP A 38 -7.12 -14.00 3.19
C ASP A 38 -6.07 -12.96 2.74
N VAL A 39 -6.32 -12.26 1.63
CA VAL A 39 -5.55 -11.09 1.20
C VAL A 39 -6.01 -9.84 1.94
N ARG A 40 -5.06 -9.05 2.47
CA ARG A 40 -5.30 -7.77 3.14
C ARG A 40 -4.35 -6.70 2.61
N ALA A 41 -4.83 -5.45 2.60
CA ALA A 41 -3.97 -4.30 2.42
C ALA A 41 -3.27 -3.98 3.75
N THR A 42 -1.99 -3.68 3.71
CA THR A 42 -1.25 -3.22 4.89
C THR A 42 -1.23 -1.69 4.90
N GLU A 43 -1.43 -1.10 6.08
CA GLU A 43 -1.62 0.35 6.19
C GLU A 43 -0.31 1.13 6.26
N SER A 44 0.76 0.53 6.80
CA SER A 44 2.11 1.12 6.86
C SER A 44 3.17 0.07 7.24
N PRO A 45 3.44 -0.95 6.42
CA PRO A 45 4.51 -1.88 6.77
C PRO A 45 5.85 -1.18 6.70
N LYS A 46 6.73 -1.54 7.63
CA LYS A 46 8.14 -1.21 7.55
C LYS A 46 8.84 -2.41 6.94
N ILE A 47 9.35 -2.26 5.72
CA ILE A 47 10.13 -3.30 5.06
C ILE A 47 11.60 -3.00 5.30
N GLU A 48 12.33 -3.97 5.84
CA GLU A 48 13.77 -3.89 6.03
C GLU A 48 14.45 -4.56 4.83
N SER A 49 15.38 -3.87 4.21
CA SER A 49 16.25 -4.39 3.17
C SER A 49 17.71 -4.00 3.45
N ASP A 50 18.64 -4.53 2.66
CA ASP A 50 20.07 -4.27 2.82
C ASP A 50 20.41 -2.77 2.61
N GLY A 51 19.61 -2.04 1.82
CA GLY A 51 19.72 -0.60 1.61
C GLY A 51 19.04 0.26 2.67
N GLY A 52 18.30 -0.34 3.61
CA GLY A 52 17.69 0.34 4.76
C GLY A 52 16.22 0.00 4.97
N SER A 53 15.55 0.83 5.79
CA SER A 53 14.12 0.66 6.05
C SER A 53 13.27 1.50 5.11
N HIS A 54 12.28 0.88 4.48
CA HIS A 54 11.34 1.53 3.58
C HIS A 54 9.89 1.38 4.06
N TYR A 55 9.06 2.37 3.73
CA TYR A 55 7.63 2.37 3.99
C TYR A 55 6.92 2.53 2.64
N PRO A 56 6.46 1.44 2.02
CA PRO A 56 5.79 1.55 0.74
C PRO A 56 4.49 2.35 0.85
N ASP A 57 4.16 3.09 -0.20
CA ASP A 57 2.90 3.85 -0.28
C ASP A 57 1.66 2.94 -0.14
N GLY A 58 1.75 1.72 -0.68
CA GLY A 58 0.74 0.69 -0.50
C GLY A 58 1.32 -0.72 -0.59
N SER A 59 0.66 -1.66 0.07
CA SER A 59 1.04 -3.07 -0.03
C SER A 59 -0.12 -3.99 0.30
N PHE A 60 -0.02 -5.21 -0.20
CA PHE A 60 -0.97 -6.28 0.02
C PHE A 60 -0.25 -7.59 0.29
N THR A 61 -0.83 -8.40 1.17
CA THR A 61 -0.29 -9.71 1.53
C THR A 61 -1.41 -10.68 1.84
N HIS A 62 -1.21 -11.94 1.47
CA HIS A 62 -1.98 -13.07 1.96
C HIS A 62 -1.53 -13.42 3.37
N LYS A 63 -2.47 -13.80 4.25
CA LYS A 63 -2.18 -14.12 5.67
C LYS A 63 -1.03 -15.10 5.88
N ASP A 64 -0.86 -16.04 4.95
CA ASP A 64 0.14 -17.10 5.03
C ASP A 64 1.49 -16.70 4.39
N ALA A 65 1.56 -15.61 3.61
CA ALA A 65 2.77 -15.25 2.87
C ALA A 65 3.94 -14.80 3.77
N GLY A 66 3.63 -14.20 4.92
CA GLY A 66 4.61 -13.73 5.91
C GLY A 66 5.47 -12.54 5.46
N VAL A 67 5.22 -11.99 4.27
CA VAL A 67 5.79 -10.74 3.74
C VAL A 67 4.78 -10.08 2.79
N GLU A 68 5.01 -8.82 2.46
CA GLU A 68 4.29 -8.01 1.48
C GLU A 68 4.56 -8.56 0.07
N CYS A 69 3.54 -9.12 -0.58
CA CYS A 69 3.71 -9.77 -1.89
C CYS A 69 3.45 -8.82 -3.06
N VAL A 70 2.54 -7.86 -2.90
CA VAL A 70 2.28 -6.81 -3.87
C VAL A 70 2.54 -5.47 -3.23
N ILE A 71 3.39 -4.65 -3.84
CA ILE A 71 3.76 -3.32 -3.36
C ILE A 71 3.36 -2.28 -4.41
N LEU A 72 2.89 -1.12 -3.95
CA LEU A 72 2.57 0.06 -4.73
C LEU A 72 3.45 1.21 -4.27
N GLU A 73 4.12 1.86 -5.21
CA GLU A 73 4.84 3.11 -4.99
C GLU A 73 4.39 4.16 -6.00
N VAL A 74 4.20 5.39 -5.53
CA VAL A 74 3.85 6.53 -6.37
C VAL A 74 4.97 7.54 -6.27
N SER A 75 5.76 7.68 -7.34
CA SER A 75 6.82 8.68 -7.41
C SER A 75 6.28 9.97 -8.02
N HIS A 76 6.69 11.10 -7.45
CA HIS A 76 6.48 12.42 -8.04
C HIS A 76 7.83 13.07 -8.29
N SER A 77 7.97 13.76 -9.42
CA SER A 77 9.19 14.46 -9.84
C SER A 77 9.84 15.47 -8.87
N GLN A 78 9.20 15.82 -7.73
CA GLN A 78 9.76 16.66 -6.67
C GLN A 78 10.52 15.85 -5.62
N GLN A 79 10.11 14.60 -5.39
CA GLN A 79 10.77 13.62 -4.53
C GLN A 79 10.94 12.36 -5.35
N ARG A 80 11.86 12.40 -6.32
CA ARG A 80 12.12 11.28 -7.22
C ARG A 80 12.60 10.10 -6.38
N GLN A 81 11.64 9.27 -5.96
CA GLN A 81 11.93 7.90 -5.64
C GLN A 81 12.36 7.24 -6.95
N ASP A 82 13.56 6.66 -6.92
CA ASP A 82 14.06 5.84 -7.99
C ASP A 82 13.29 4.51 -7.94
N LEU A 83 12.16 4.46 -8.65
CA LEU A 83 11.24 3.32 -8.63
C LEU A 83 11.93 2.00 -9.01
N PRO A 84 12.82 1.94 -10.03
CA PRO A 84 13.67 0.77 -10.26
C PRO A 84 14.47 0.34 -9.03
N PHE A 85 15.16 1.28 -8.37
CA PHE A 85 15.92 0.97 -7.16
C PHE A 85 15.03 0.45 -6.02
N LEU A 86 13.86 1.05 -5.80
CA LEU A 86 12.90 0.53 -4.80
C LEU A 86 12.39 -0.85 -5.17
N ALA A 87 12.14 -1.12 -6.45
CA ALA A 87 11.74 -2.45 -6.90
C ALA A 87 12.84 -3.49 -6.61
N ASP A 88 14.11 -3.15 -6.83
CA ASP A 88 15.25 -3.99 -6.43
C ASP A 88 15.27 -4.21 -4.92
N GLU A 89 15.21 -3.14 -4.10
CA GLU A 89 15.22 -3.26 -2.63
C GLU A 89 14.11 -4.19 -2.12
N TYR A 90 12.89 -4.07 -2.66
CA TYR A 90 11.76 -4.88 -2.24
C TYR A 90 11.83 -6.33 -2.74
N ILE A 91 12.21 -6.55 -3.99
CA ILE A 91 12.25 -7.90 -4.59
C ILE A 91 13.49 -8.65 -4.10
N LEU A 92 14.66 -8.03 -4.11
CA LEU A 92 15.91 -8.65 -3.66
C LEU A 92 15.95 -8.78 -2.14
N GLY A 93 15.57 -7.73 -1.41
CA GLY A 93 15.55 -7.76 0.07
C GLY A 93 14.58 -8.79 0.64
N SER A 94 13.52 -9.13 -0.11
CA SER A 94 12.61 -10.21 0.26
C SER A 94 13.04 -11.60 -0.26
N ASN A 95 14.18 -11.72 -0.96
CA ASN A 95 14.62 -12.92 -1.67
C ASN A 95 13.58 -13.45 -2.68
N GLY A 96 12.92 -12.54 -3.39
CA GLY A 96 11.94 -12.86 -4.43
C GLY A 96 10.55 -13.20 -3.89
N ARG A 97 10.28 -12.95 -2.60
CA ARG A 97 8.98 -13.21 -1.97
C ARG A 97 7.96 -12.10 -2.25
N THR A 98 8.43 -10.88 -2.45
CA THR A 98 7.66 -9.81 -3.11
C THR A 98 7.47 -10.21 -4.58
N GLN A 99 6.24 -10.54 -4.98
CA GLN A 99 5.93 -11.02 -6.33
C GLN A 99 5.74 -9.89 -7.34
N VAL A 100 5.28 -8.73 -6.88
CA VAL A 100 4.94 -7.58 -7.73
C VAL A 100 5.27 -6.28 -7.03
N VAL A 101 5.98 -5.40 -7.73
CA VAL A 101 6.10 -3.97 -7.38
C VAL A 101 5.48 -3.16 -8.51
N ILE A 102 4.49 -2.33 -8.17
CA ILE A 102 3.81 -1.41 -9.08
C ILE A 102 4.31 0.00 -8.81
N GLY A 103 4.99 0.60 -9.77
CA GLY A 103 5.44 1.99 -9.70
C GLY A 103 4.59 2.88 -10.57
N VAL A 104 4.03 3.94 -9.99
CA VAL A 104 3.34 4.99 -10.72
C VAL A 104 4.22 6.24 -10.68
N ASN A 105 4.70 6.69 -11.83
CA ASN A 105 5.47 7.92 -11.93
C ASN A 105 4.56 9.04 -12.45
N LEU A 106 4.42 10.09 -11.66
CA LEU A 106 3.62 11.26 -11.98
C LEU A 106 4.53 12.49 -12.16
N GLU A 107 4.55 13.03 -13.38
CA GLU A 107 5.23 14.29 -13.69
C GLU A 107 4.28 15.47 -13.44
N TYR A 108 4.79 16.47 -12.72
CA TYR A 108 4.06 17.69 -12.38
C TYR A 108 4.92 18.95 -12.46
N ARG A 109 6.17 18.85 -12.93
CA ARG A 109 6.95 20.05 -13.24
C ARG A 109 6.28 20.70 -14.44
N GLU A 110 5.86 21.95 -14.30
CA GLU A 110 5.19 22.71 -15.37
C GLU A 110 5.96 22.63 -16.69
N GLU A 111 7.29 22.64 -16.62
CA GLU A 111 8.21 22.54 -17.77
C GLU A 111 8.23 21.16 -18.45
N LYS A 112 7.84 20.10 -17.74
CA LYS A 112 7.88 18.70 -18.21
C LYS A 112 6.50 18.12 -18.52
N GLY A 113 5.45 18.92 -18.33
CA GLY A 113 4.06 18.53 -18.58
C GLY A 113 3.48 17.62 -17.51
N LYS A 114 2.47 16.84 -17.91
CA LYS A 114 1.62 16.02 -17.02
C LYS A 114 1.77 14.52 -17.27
N GLU A 115 2.87 14.08 -17.88
CA GLU A 115 3.02 12.66 -18.20
C GLU A 115 2.85 11.77 -16.96
N ALA A 116 2.12 10.67 -17.10
CA ALA A 116 1.99 9.67 -16.06
C ALA A 116 2.20 8.27 -16.64
N ARG A 117 3.03 7.49 -15.96
CA ARG A 117 3.46 6.15 -16.36
C ARG A 117 3.23 5.17 -15.24
N VAL A 118 2.85 3.95 -15.60
CA VAL A 118 2.88 2.80 -14.70
C VAL A 118 3.94 1.81 -15.18
N THR A 119 4.70 1.24 -14.25
CA THR A 119 5.67 0.18 -14.49
C THR A 119 5.47 -0.92 -13.44
N VAL A 120 5.64 -2.18 -13.84
CA VAL A 120 5.54 -3.35 -12.98
C VAL A 120 6.81 -4.16 -13.04
N TRP A 121 7.36 -4.44 -11.86
CA TRP A 121 8.51 -5.32 -11.67
C TRP A 121 8.09 -6.63 -11.01
N ARG A 122 8.72 -7.72 -11.44
CA ARG A 122 8.52 -9.08 -10.92
C ARG A 122 9.87 -9.76 -10.69
N PRO A 123 9.98 -10.67 -9.71
CA PRO A 123 11.19 -11.48 -9.54
C PRO A 123 11.46 -12.31 -10.79
N ARG A 124 12.69 -12.27 -11.29
CA ARG A 124 13.17 -13.14 -12.36
C ARG A 124 14.47 -13.81 -11.92
N TYR A 125 14.56 -15.11 -12.16
CA TYR A 125 15.79 -15.87 -11.94
C TYR A 125 16.47 -16.08 -13.29
N ILE A 126 17.70 -15.59 -13.43
CA ILE A 126 18.54 -15.76 -14.60
C ILE A 126 19.76 -16.61 -14.23
N GLU A 127 20.34 -17.27 -15.22
CA GLU A 127 21.59 -18.02 -15.03
C GLU A 127 22.78 -17.13 -15.41
N GLU A 128 23.65 -16.85 -14.44
CA GLU A 128 24.90 -16.11 -14.65
C GLU A 128 26.06 -16.91 -14.07
N GLY A 129 27.04 -17.26 -14.91
CA GLY A 129 28.22 -18.01 -14.45
C GLY A 129 27.92 -19.41 -13.91
N GLY A 130 26.75 -19.98 -14.21
CA GLY A 130 26.30 -21.28 -13.67
C GLY A 130 25.58 -21.17 -12.33
N GLU A 131 25.32 -19.96 -11.84
CA GLU A 131 24.54 -19.70 -10.62
C GLU A 131 23.21 -19.04 -10.98
N ALA A 132 22.17 -19.32 -10.19
CA ALA A 132 20.87 -18.67 -10.32
C ALA A 132 20.91 -17.31 -9.61
N VAL A 133 20.75 -16.23 -10.36
CA VAL A 133 20.73 -14.85 -9.88
C VAL A 133 19.31 -14.31 -9.92
N LEU A 134 18.86 -13.71 -8.82
CA LEU A 134 17.57 -13.03 -8.72
C LEU A 134 17.71 -11.56 -9.12
N GLU A 135 16.79 -11.06 -9.93
CA GLU A 135 16.67 -9.64 -10.28
C GLU A 135 15.20 -9.16 -10.27
N ALA A 136 14.99 -7.84 -10.15
CA ALA A 136 13.69 -7.22 -10.39
C ALA A 136 13.50 -6.90 -11.88
N ALA A 137 12.83 -7.78 -12.62
CA ALA A 137 12.60 -7.58 -14.04
C ALA A 137 11.39 -6.67 -14.29
N GLU A 138 11.56 -5.62 -15.09
CA GLU A 138 10.45 -4.86 -15.66
C GLU A 138 9.66 -5.75 -16.63
N THR A 139 8.42 -6.07 -16.26
CA THR A 139 7.57 -6.98 -17.04
C THR A 139 6.47 -6.25 -17.80
N GLU A 140 6.00 -5.12 -17.27
CA GLU A 140 5.00 -4.29 -17.93
C GLU A 140 5.31 -2.81 -17.71
N THR A 141 5.28 -2.00 -18.78
CA THR A 141 5.40 -0.53 -18.69
C THR A 141 4.47 0.15 -19.67
N GLY A 142 3.86 1.27 -19.27
CA GLY A 142 3.04 2.05 -20.19
C GLY A 142 2.69 3.44 -19.67
N VAL A 143 2.55 4.35 -20.63
CA VAL A 143 2.12 5.73 -20.39
C VAL A 143 0.60 5.76 -20.50
N PHE A 144 -0.08 6.16 -19.42
CA PHE A 144 -1.54 6.30 -19.40
C PHE A 144 -1.98 7.76 -19.49
N ARG A 145 -1.06 8.71 -19.29
CA ARG A 145 -1.30 10.14 -19.50
C ARG A 145 -0.13 10.77 -20.25
N ALA A 146 -0.40 11.43 -21.36
CA ALA A 146 0.61 12.13 -22.15
C ALA A 146 1.08 13.43 -21.47
N VAL A 147 2.16 14.00 -22.01
CA VAL A 147 2.74 15.28 -21.57
C VAL A 147 1.71 16.42 -21.56
N ASP A 148 0.78 16.44 -22.51
CA ASP A 148 -0.30 17.44 -22.60
C ASP A 148 -1.47 17.20 -21.62
N GLY A 149 -1.43 16.09 -20.87
CA GLY A 149 -2.47 15.69 -19.93
C GLY A 149 -3.61 14.87 -20.54
N SER A 150 -3.54 14.47 -21.82
CA SER A 150 -4.52 13.60 -22.45
C SER A 150 -4.33 12.13 -22.07
N LEU A 151 -5.43 11.36 -22.06
CA LEU A 151 -5.43 9.91 -21.84
C LEU A 151 -4.81 9.19 -23.03
N VAL A 152 -3.92 8.24 -22.75
CA VAL A 152 -3.26 7.38 -23.76
C VAL A 152 -3.60 5.92 -23.48
N ASP A 153 -3.69 5.10 -24.53
CA ASP A 153 -3.88 3.66 -24.46
C ASP A 153 -5.06 3.23 -23.57
N ARG A 154 -6.21 3.90 -23.74
CA ARG A 154 -7.46 3.73 -22.97
C ARG A 154 -7.80 2.29 -22.58
N GLU A 155 -7.70 1.39 -23.56
CA GLU A 155 -8.09 -0.02 -23.46
C GLU A 155 -6.99 -0.94 -22.92
N ARG A 156 -5.79 -0.40 -22.65
CA ARG A 156 -4.70 -1.16 -22.07
C ARG A 156 -5.02 -1.47 -20.60
N ILE A 157 -4.78 -2.71 -20.22
CA ILE A 157 -5.11 -3.25 -18.89
C ILE A 157 -3.84 -3.80 -18.28
N LEU A 158 -3.52 -3.32 -17.07
CA LEU A 158 -2.54 -3.92 -16.18
C LEU A 158 -3.19 -5.12 -15.47
N ARG A 159 -2.54 -6.28 -15.49
CA ARG A 159 -3.07 -7.51 -14.89
C ARG A 159 -2.18 -8.00 -13.76
N ILE A 160 -2.74 -8.12 -12.57
CA ILE A 160 -2.08 -8.68 -11.39
C ILE A 160 -2.81 -9.97 -11.02
N GLY A 161 -2.16 -11.12 -11.17
CA GLY A 161 -2.77 -12.41 -10.87
C GLY A 161 -3.09 -12.51 -9.38
N LEU A 162 -4.16 -13.22 -8.99
CA LEU A 162 -4.42 -13.46 -7.57
C LEU A 162 -3.25 -14.17 -6.89
N LYS A 163 -2.59 -15.09 -7.60
CA LYS A 163 -1.37 -15.75 -7.12
C LYS A 163 -0.25 -14.79 -6.70
N ASP A 164 -0.21 -13.58 -7.26
CA ASP A 164 0.82 -12.58 -6.92
C ASP A 164 0.67 -12.03 -5.49
N PHE A 165 -0.49 -12.22 -4.85
CA PHE A 165 -0.73 -11.76 -3.49
C PHE A 165 -0.22 -12.73 -2.42
N GLY A 166 0.31 -13.88 -2.82
CA GLY A 166 0.94 -14.84 -1.93
C GLY A 166 2.33 -15.24 -2.42
N TYR A 167 2.98 -16.13 -1.67
CA TYR A 167 4.28 -16.69 -2.02
C TYR A 167 4.34 -18.17 -1.71
N TRP A 168 4.81 -18.98 -2.66
CA TRP A 168 5.17 -20.38 -2.43
C TRP A 168 6.55 -20.46 -1.76
N PRO A 169 6.76 -21.27 -0.71
CA PRO A 169 5.96 -22.43 -0.30
C PRO A 169 4.86 -22.16 0.72
N ASN A 170 4.75 -20.94 1.22
CA ASN A 170 3.86 -20.67 2.35
C ASN A 170 2.38 -20.73 1.94
N CYS A 171 2.06 -20.27 0.73
CA CYS A 171 0.74 -20.41 0.13
C CYS A 171 0.73 -21.68 -0.74
N LEU A 172 0.20 -22.78 -0.19
CA LEU A 172 0.16 -24.04 -0.94
C LEU A 172 -0.74 -23.92 -2.19
N ARG A 173 -0.31 -24.54 -3.31
CA ARG A 173 -1.05 -24.56 -4.58
C ARG A 173 -1.30 -23.17 -5.18
N ILE A 174 -0.39 -22.23 -4.94
CA ILE A 174 -0.55 -20.85 -5.40
C ILE A 174 -0.67 -20.75 -6.94
N ASP A 175 0.00 -21.64 -7.66
CA ASP A 175 -0.04 -21.68 -9.13
C ASP A 175 -1.40 -22.10 -9.70
N ASP A 176 -2.23 -22.77 -8.89
CA ASP A 176 -3.57 -23.20 -9.28
C ASP A 176 -4.64 -22.11 -9.04
N ILE A 177 -4.29 -20.98 -8.41
CA ILE A 177 -5.27 -19.94 -8.03
C ILE A 177 -5.72 -19.20 -9.30
N PRO A 178 -7.00 -19.31 -9.68
CA PRO A 178 -7.51 -18.62 -10.85
C PRO A 178 -7.83 -17.17 -10.54
N GLY A 179 -7.84 -16.33 -11.57
CA GLY A 179 -8.28 -14.95 -11.48
C GLY A 179 -7.16 -13.93 -11.31
N GLU A 180 -7.54 -12.67 -11.52
CA GLU A 180 -6.63 -11.53 -11.58
C GLU A 180 -7.39 -10.25 -11.25
N ILE A 181 -6.63 -9.24 -10.84
CA ILE A 181 -7.03 -7.85 -10.74
C ILE A 181 -6.67 -7.19 -12.07
N ALA A 182 -7.66 -6.55 -12.70
CA ALA A 182 -7.52 -5.90 -13.99
C ALA A 182 -7.72 -4.39 -13.83
N ILE A 183 -6.68 -3.60 -14.13
CA ILE A 183 -6.69 -2.14 -13.96
C ILE A 183 -6.44 -1.50 -15.32
N SER A 184 -7.47 -0.86 -15.86
CA SER A 184 -7.35 -0.14 -17.13
C SER A 184 -6.56 1.16 -16.97
N PHE A 185 -5.92 1.59 -18.05
CA PHE A 185 -5.23 2.89 -18.10
C PHE A 185 -6.22 4.05 -17.94
N SER A 186 -7.48 3.85 -18.34
CA SER A 186 -8.58 4.77 -18.05
C SER A 186 -8.79 4.98 -16.56
N GLN A 187 -8.84 3.91 -15.77
CA GLN A 187 -9.01 4.00 -14.32
C GLN A 187 -7.82 4.70 -13.67
N LEU A 188 -6.59 4.40 -14.10
CA LEU A 188 -5.39 5.09 -13.61
C LEU A 188 -5.44 6.59 -13.92
N TYR A 189 -5.85 6.95 -15.14
CA TYR A 189 -6.02 8.34 -15.54
C TYR A 189 -7.08 9.06 -14.71
N GLU A 190 -8.25 8.44 -14.52
CA GLU A 190 -9.36 8.98 -13.73
C GLU A 190 -8.96 9.23 -12.28
N ILE A 191 -8.24 8.29 -11.67
CA ILE A 191 -7.71 8.43 -10.30
C ILE A 191 -6.86 9.70 -10.18
N VAL A 192 -5.93 9.92 -11.12
CA VAL A 192 -5.05 11.10 -11.06
C VAL A 192 -5.84 12.39 -11.31
N GLN A 193 -6.79 12.38 -12.25
CA GLN A 193 -7.64 13.54 -12.52
C GLN A 193 -8.51 13.92 -11.31
N GLU A 194 -9.10 12.93 -10.63
CA GLU A 194 -9.90 13.16 -9.44
C GLU A 194 -9.02 13.68 -8.28
N ALA A 195 -7.82 13.13 -8.12
CA ALA A 195 -6.86 13.58 -7.12
C ALA A 195 -6.47 15.06 -7.35
N GLU A 196 -6.17 15.46 -8.60
CA GLU A 196 -5.90 16.85 -8.97
C GLU A 196 -7.09 17.77 -8.67
N ALA A 197 -8.31 17.36 -9.06
CA ALA A 197 -9.53 18.13 -8.85
C ALA A 197 -9.83 18.36 -7.36
N ARG A 198 -9.62 17.34 -6.51
CA ARG A 198 -9.79 17.44 -5.05
C ARG A 198 -8.79 18.40 -4.43
N VAL A 199 -7.53 18.38 -4.88
CA VAL A 199 -6.51 19.32 -4.41
C VAL A 199 -6.83 20.74 -4.83
N GLU A 200 -7.26 20.96 -6.07
CA GLU A 200 -7.65 22.28 -6.54
C GLU A 200 -8.85 22.83 -5.75
N CYS A 201 -9.85 21.98 -5.47
CA CYS A 201 -10.99 22.33 -4.63
C CYS A 201 -10.53 22.77 -3.21
N ARG A 202 -9.65 21.98 -2.57
CA ARG A 202 -9.09 22.33 -1.25
C ARG A 202 -8.32 23.66 -1.28
N ASP A 203 -7.51 23.90 -2.31
CA ASP A 203 -6.73 25.13 -2.42
C ASP A 203 -7.62 26.35 -2.66
N ARG A 204 -8.70 26.22 -3.45
CA ARG A 204 -9.71 27.28 -3.62
C ARG A 204 -10.40 27.61 -2.29
N GLU A 205 -10.82 26.61 -1.53
CA GLU A 205 -11.45 26.83 -0.21
C GLU A 205 -10.48 27.44 0.80
N ARG A 206 -9.22 27.01 0.81
CA ARG A 206 -8.18 27.61 1.67
C ARG A 206 -7.96 29.09 1.35
N ARG A 207 -7.97 29.48 0.06
CA ARG A 207 -7.85 30.89 -0.36
C ARG A 207 -9.04 31.73 0.10
N LYS A 208 -10.26 31.16 0.11
CA LYS A 208 -11.46 31.81 0.68
C LYS A 208 -11.33 32.01 2.19
N MET A 209 -10.95 30.96 2.93
CA MET A 209 -10.76 31.05 4.38
C MET A 209 -9.64 32.02 4.79
N GLN A 210 -8.62 32.23 3.95
CA GLN A 210 -7.58 33.23 4.19
C GLN A 210 -8.09 34.67 4.06
N HIS A 211 -9.17 34.91 3.30
CA HIS A 211 -9.85 36.21 3.24
C HIS A 211 -10.77 36.45 4.43
N GLU A 212 -11.17 35.40 5.15
CA GLU A 212 -11.96 35.52 6.38
C GLU A 212 -11.04 35.85 7.55
N ASN A 213 -10.92 37.15 7.88
CA ASN A 213 -10.13 37.67 8.99
C ASN A 213 -10.77 37.35 10.36
N HIS A 214 -10.82 36.07 10.72
CA HIS A 214 -11.22 35.62 12.04
C HIS A 214 -10.01 35.52 12.97
N LEU A 215 -10.07 36.17 14.14
CA LEU A 215 -9.13 35.91 15.22
C LEU A 215 -9.33 34.48 15.73
N LYS A 216 -8.32 33.63 15.57
CA LYS A 216 -8.36 32.26 16.10
C LYS A 216 -8.08 32.31 17.60
N ARG A 217 -9.01 31.78 18.42
CA ARG A 217 -8.78 31.65 19.86
C ARG A 217 -7.54 30.77 20.12
N PRO A 218 -6.69 31.13 21.10
CA PRO A 218 -5.63 30.23 21.56
C PRO A 218 -6.20 28.87 21.98
N ARG A 219 -5.49 27.78 21.69
CA ARG A 219 -5.83 26.47 22.25
C ARG A 219 -5.59 26.54 23.76
N VAL A 220 -6.66 26.45 24.55
CA VAL A 220 -6.55 26.26 26.00
C VAL A 220 -6.12 24.82 26.23
N ARG A 221 -5.01 24.60 26.94
CA ARG A 221 -4.63 23.25 27.39
C ARG A 221 -5.80 22.70 28.20
N SER A 222 -6.30 21.53 27.82
CA SER A 222 -7.23 20.80 28.67
C SER A 222 -6.61 20.68 30.07
N PRO A 223 -7.39 20.86 31.16
CA PRO A 223 -6.89 20.65 32.50
C PRO A 223 -6.19 19.28 32.60
N PRO A 224 -5.14 19.14 33.42
CA PRO A 224 -4.58 17.83 33.72
C PRO A 224 -5.72 16.90 34.13
N GLN A 225 -5.78 15.70 33.53
CA GLN A 225 -6.73 14.69 33.99
C GLN A 225 -6.44 14.43 35.47
N GLN A 226 -7.36 14.86 36.34
CA GLN A 226 -7.31 14.50 37.74
C GLN A 226 -7.85 13.09 37.84
N LEU A 227 -7.03 12.16 38.32
CA LEU A 227 -7.47 10.84 38.75
C LEU A 227 -8.51 11.07 39.85
N THR A 228 -9.78 10.84 39.54
CA THR A 228 -10.82 10.84 40.57
C THR A 228 -10.69 9.57 41.41
N GLU A 229 -11.26 9.56 42.62
CA GLU A 229 -11.32 8.33 43.44
C GLU A 229 -11.97 7.18 42.65
N SER A 230 -12.94 7.49 41.79
CA SER A 230 -13.56 6.53 40.87
C SER A 230 -12.59 5.98 39.82
N ASP A 231 -11.69 6.82 39.29
CA ASP A 231 -10.64 6.37 38.38
C ASP A 231 -9.63 5.49 39.13
N GLU A 232 -9.23 5.88 40.34
CA GLU A 232 -8.29 5.11 41.18
C GLU A 232 -8.87 3.75 41.57
N GLU A 233 -10.16 3.67 41.91
CA GLU A 233 -10.88 2.42 42.15
C GLU A 233 -10.91 1.54 40.90
N ARG A 234 -11.15 2.14 39.73
CA ARG A 234 -11.16 1.42 38.44
C ARG A 234 -9.78 0.86 38.10
N PHE A 235 -8.71 1.63 38.35
CA PHE A 235 -7.33 1.17 38.17
C PHE A 235 -6.98 0.07 39.18
N LYS A 236 -7.32 0.22 40.46
CA LYS A 236 -7.10 -0.83 41.49
C LYS A 236 -7.87 -2.11 41.18
N ALA A 237 -9.09 -2.01 40.66
CA ALA A 237 -9.87 -3.17 40.23
C ALA A 237 -9.23 -3.87 39.02
N ALA A 238 -8.72 -3.10 38.06
CA ALA A 238 -7.99 -3.63 36.91
C ALA A 238 -6.67 -4.31 37.34
N GLU A 239 -5.87 -3.68 38.22
CA GLU A 239 -4.65 -4.28 38.76
C GLU A 239 -4.92 -5.57 39.53
N LYS A 240 -5.97 -5.60 40.37
CA LYS A 240 -6.39 -6.84 41.07
C LYS A 240 -6.80 -7.94 40.10
N ARG A 241 -7.46 -7.59 38.99
CA ARG A 241 -7.87 -8.56 37.96
C ARG A 241 -6.66 -9.13 37.22
N VAL A 242 -5.70 -8.28 36.83
CA VAL A 242 -4.45 -8.71 36.18
C VAL A 242 -3.62 -9.57 37.13
N LYS A 243 -3.52 -9.19 38.41
CA LYS A 243 -2.78 -9.96 39.41
C LYS A 243 -3.38 -11.35 39.66
N ARG A 244 -4.72 -11.48 39.59
CA ARG A 244 -5.39 -12.80 39.62
C ARG A 244 -5.10 -13.62 38.36
N GLN A 245 -5.12 -13.00 37.18
CA GLN A 245 -4.79 -13.69 35.93
C GLN A 245 -3.35 -14.21 35.92
N LEU A 246 -2.39 -13.40 36.40
CA LEU A 246 -0.99 -13.81 36.51
C LEU A 246 -0.78 -14.93 37.55
N SER A 247 -1.50 -14.92 38.67
CA SER A 247 -1.40 -16.00 39.67
C SER A 247 -1.99 -17.33 39.19
N ASP A 248 -3.01 -17.27 38.32
CA ASP A 248 -3.63 -18.46 37.75
C ASP A 248 -2.76 -19.07 36.62
N GLU A 249 -1.98 -18.25 35.90
CA GLU A 249 -1.03 -18.72 34.88
C GLU A 249 0.23 -19.38 35.47
N ASP A 250 0.76 -18.88 36.60
CA ASP A 250 1.93 -19.49 37.28
C ASP A 250 1.61 -20.84 37.95
N SER A 251 0.32 -21.14 38.21
CA SER A 251 -0.11 -22.43 38.79
C SER A 251 0.00 -23.61 37.82
N ASN A 252 0.18 -23.36 36.52
CA ASN A 252 0.26 -24.40 35.49
C ASN A 252 1.68 -24.73 35.02
N TYR A 253 2.71 -24.22 35.72
CA TYR A 253 4.09 -24.60 35.45
C TYR A 253 4.38 -26.01 36.02
N ILE A 254 4.33 -27.02 35.16
CA ILE A 254 4.89 -28.35 35.42
C ILE A 254 6.25 -28.41 34.72
N PRO A 255 7.37 -28.46 35.46
CA PRO A 255 8.69 -28.61 34.85
C PRO A 255 8.88 -30.04 34.33
N GLU A 256 9.17 -30.19 33.04
CA GLU A 256 9.86 -31.36 32.45
C GLU A 256 11.35 -31.07 32.26
#